data_AF-A0A652YLX9-F1
#
_entry.id   AF-A0A652YLX9-F1
#
_cell.length_a   1.000
_cell.length_b   1.000
_cell.length_c   1.000
_cell.angle_alpha   90.00
_cell.angle_beta   90.00
_cell.angle_gamma   90.00
#
_symmetry.space_group_name_H-M   'P 1'
#
loop_
_entity.id
_entity.type
_entity.pdbx_description
1 polymer ?
#
loop_
_entity_poly.entity_id
_entity_poly.type
_entity_poly.pdbx_seq_one_letter_code
_entity_poly.pdbx_strand_id
1 'polypeptide(L)'
;MRIAADLSSVAIFDPAGIVRAELFPAAGDEFNAHFGRLKRETLAERIDRFGPALTKGTPATLRFPDGTAVSVTDEKRHGMRRRNKLCEVAVAGRHYRFEHSSGRKAVARRDGDELARYVRARGLRAIEVSRKGSSATDDIDECVLTLFQKVILPGREGAFGEIMSALSI
;
A
#
# COMPACT_ATOMS: atom_id res chain seq x y z
N MET A 1 -1.51 -1.93 10.63
CA MET A 1 -2.44 -2.81 9.89
C MET A 1 -2.35 -4.22 10.45
N ARG A 2 -3.40 -5.02 10.32
CA ARG A 2 -3.41 -6.44 10.70
C ARG A 2 -4.07 -7.25 9.60
N ILE A 3 -3.41 -8.30 9.12
CA ILE A 3 -4.01 -9.23 8.15
C ILE A 3 -4.83 -10.29 8.90
N ALA A 4 -5.96 -10.70 8.32
CA ALA A 4 -6.74 -11.83 8.81
C ALA A 4 -5.97 -13.15 8.62
N ALA A 5 -6.19 -14.12 9.50
CA ALA A 5 -5.46 -15.40 9.49
C ALA A 5 -5.71 -16.23 8.21
N ASP A 6 -6.89 -16.06 7.61
CA ASP A 6 -7.31 -16.66 6.35
C ASP A 6 -6.88 -15.83 5.11
N LEU A 7 -6.14 -14.73 5.31
CA LEU A 7 -5.66 -13.84 4.26
C LEU A 7 -6.78 -13.20 3.42
N SER A 8 -8.02 -13.18 3.93
CA SER A 8 -9.19 -12.64 3.23
C SER A 8 -9.34 -11.13 3.37
N SER A 9 -8.64 -10.51 4.33
CA SER A 9 -8.76 -9.08 4.61
C SER A 9 -7.55 -8.51 5.35
N VAL A 10 -7.36 -7.19 5.24
CA VAL A 10 -6.39 -6.40 6.00
C VAL A 10 -7.12 -5.24 6.69
N ALA A 11 -7.09 -5.22 8.02
CA ALA A 11 -7.58 -4.11 8.81
C ALA A 11 -6.52 -3.01 8.93
N ILE A 12 -6.92 -1.76 8.70
CA ILE A 12 -6.13 -0.54 8.81
C ILE A 12 -6.54 0.15 10.10
N PHE A 13 -5.55 0.50 10.93
CA PHE A 13 -5.75 1.11 12.24
C PHE A 13 -5.11 2.48 12.27
N ASP A 14 -5.70 3.40 13.02
CA ASP A 14 -5.03 4.63 13.42
C ASP A 14 -4.02 4.41 14.57
N PRO A 15 -3.23 5.42 14.97
CA PRO A 15 -2.29 5.30 16.08
C PRO A 15 -2.92 4.97 17.44
N ALA A 16 -4.22 5.23 17.62
CA ALA A 16 -4.96 4.88 18.83
C ALA A 16 -5.46 3.41 18.82
N GLY A 17 -5.23 2.68 17.72
CA GLY A 17 -5.65 1.28 17.56
C GLY A 17 -7.10 1.12 17.11
N ILE A 18 -7.75 2.18 16.62
CA ILE A 18 -9.12 2.12 16.10
C ILE A 18 -9.07 1.69 14.62
N VAL A 19 -9.92 0.75 14.24
CA VAL A 19 -10.07 0.34 12.82
C VAL A 19 -10.66 1.50 12.03
N ARG A 20 -9.93 1.94 11.01
CA ARG A 20 -10.34 3.02 10.11
C ARG A 20 -10.81 2.54 8.75
N ALA A 21 -10.36 1.37 8.32
CA ALA A 21 -10.87 0.70 7.13
C ALA A 21 -10.45 -0.77 7.11
N GLU A 22 -11.13 -1.57 6.30
CA GLU A 22 -10.76 -2.95 5.99
C GLU A 22 -10.62 -3.10 4.47
N LEU A 23 -9.49 -3.63 4.03
CA LEU A 23 -9.24 -3.95 2.63
C LEU A 23 -9.48 -5.43 2.39
N PHE A 24 -10.31 -5.75 1.41
CA PHE A 24 -10.60 -7.09 0.93
C PHE A 24 -10.01 -7.24 -0.47
N PRO A 25 -9.35 -8.36 -0.80
CA PRO A 25 -9.04 -8.73 -2.17
C PRO A 25 -10.32 -8.83 -3.02
N ALA A 26 -10.14 -9.12 -4.31
CA ALA A 26 -11.28 -9.43 -5.17
C ALA A 26 -12.06 -10.64 -4.64
N ALA A 27 -13.34 -10.73 -4.98
CA ALA A 27 -14.18 -11.85 -4.53
C ALA A 27 -13.58 -13.20 -4.98
N GLY A 28 -13.33 -14.09 -4.01
CA GLY A 28 -12.70 -15.38 -4.24
C GLY A 28 -11.18 -15.35 -4.38
N ASP A 29 -10.55 -14.20 -4.10
CA ASP A 29 -9.09 -14.03 -4.11
C ASP A 29 -8.57 -13.84 -2.67
N GLU A 30 -7.29 -14.13 -2.47
CA GLU A 30 -6.59 -13.97 -1.18
C GLU A 30 -5.41 -13.01 -1.34
N PHE A 31 -4.95 -12.43 -0.23
CA PHE A 31 -3.70 -11.68 -0.26
C PHE A 31 -2.51 -12.60 -0.58
N ASN A 32 -1.67 -12.13 -1.50
CA ASN A 32 -0.38 -12.73 -1.78
C ASN A 32 0.73 -12.05 -0.97
N ALA A 33 1.98 -12.51 -1.09
CA ALA A 33 3.14 -11.79 -0.53
C ALA A 33 3.95 -11.09 -1.64
N HIS A 34 4.46 -9.90 -1.34
CA HIS A 34 5.40 -9.22 -2.24
C HIS A 34 6.70 -10.02 -2.42
N PHE A 35 7.24 -10.03 -3.65
CA PHE A 35 8.59 -10.52 -4.02
C PHE A 35 8.95 -12.00 -3.81
N GLY A 36 7.99 -12.93 -3.70
CA GLY A 36 8.30 -14.35 -3.49
C GLY A 36 9.27 -14.98 -4.50
N ARG A 37 10.40 -15.50 -4.02
CA ARG A 37 11.33 -16.31 -4.82
C ARG A 37 11.92 -17.56 -4.15
N LEU A 38 11.49 -17.95 -2.95
CA LEU A 38 12.07 -19.12 -2.26
C LEU A 38 11.00 -20.18 -1.94
N LYS A 39 11.29 -21.44 -2.32
CA LYS A 39 10.38 -22.59 -2.29
C LYS A 39 10.21 -23.26 -0.90
N ARG A 40 10.53 -22.58 0.20
CA ARG A 40 10.51 -23.19 1.55
C ARG A 40 9.69 -22.45 2.61
N GLU A 41 9.19 -21.26 2.31
CA GLU A 41 8.36 -20.48 3.25
C GLU A 41 6.88 -20.63 2.91
N THR A 42 6.03 -20.71 3.94
CA THR A 42 4.58 -20.63 3.82
C THR A 42 4.15 -19.23 3.35
N LEU A 43 2.91 -19.10 2.85
CA LEU A 43 2.40 -17.81 2.41
C LEU A 43 2.31 -16.80 3.57
N ALA A 44 1.87 -17.25 4.75
CA ALA A 44 1.79 -16.43 5.95
C ALA A 44 3.16 -15.85 6.34
N GLU A 45 4.20 -16.69 6.43
CA GLU A 45 5.57 -16.24 6.73
C GLU A 45 6.09 -15.22 5.72
N ARG A 46 5.75 -15.40 4.45
CA ARG A 46 6.13 -14.44 3.40
C ARG A 46 5.39 -13.12 3.52
N ILE A 47 4.12 -13.13 3.89
CA ILE A 47 3.34 -11.90 4.11
C ILE A 47 3.86 -11.16 5.33
N ASP A 48 4.17 -11.86 6.41
CA ASP A 48 4.77 -11.25 7.60
C ASP A 48 6.08 -10.54 7.27
N ARG A 49 6.88 -11.15 6.39
CA ARG A 49 8.19 -10.64 5.99
C ARG A 49 8.13 -9.51 4.97
N PHE A 50 7.26 -9.62 3.96
CA PHE A 50 7.28 -8.75 2.78
C PHE A 50 6.04 -7.88 2.61
N GLY A 51 5.04 -8.09 3.46
CA GLY A 51 3.74 -7.45 3.37
C GLY A 51 2.79 -8.14 2.37
N PRO A 52 1.49 -7.89 2.54
CA PRO A 52 0.45 -8.41 1.66
C PRO A 52 0.43 -7.68 0.32
N ALA A 53 0.10 -8.41 -0.74
CA ALA A 53 0.01 -7.94 -2.12
C ALA A 53 -1.36 -8.28 -2.69
N LEU A 54 -1.94 -7.32 -3.41
CA LEU A 54 -3.13 -7.56 -4.23
C LEU A 54 -2.76 -8.25 -5.54
N THR A 55 -3.71 -8.99 -6.10
CA THR A 55 -3.62 -9.44 -7.48
C THR A 55 -3.70 -8.25 -8.43
N LYS A 56 -2.66 -8.13 -9.26
CA LYS A 56 -2.48 -6.98 -10.15
C LYS A 56 -3.60 -6.86 -11.17
N GLY A 57 -4.14 -5.65 -11.32
CA GLY A 57 -5.22 -5.34 -12.24
C GLY A 57 -6.57 -5.90 -11.85
N THR A 58 -6.69 -6.54 -10.68
CA THR A 58 -7.95 -7.03 -10.13
C THR A 58 -8.45 -6.05 -9.06
N PRO A 59 -9.67 -5.52 -9.17
CA PRO A 59 -10.23 -4.60 -8.17
C PRO A 59 -10.40 -5.27 -6.79
N ALA A 60 -9.80 -4.65 -5.79
CA ALA A 60 -10.01 -4.91 -4.37
C ALA A 60 -11.06 -3.94 -3.80
N THR A 61 -11.62 -4.26 -2.65
CA THR A 61 -12.63 -3.43 -1.96
C THR A 61 -12.07 -2.88 -0.66
N LEU A 62 -12.02 -1.56 -0.52
CA LEU A 62 -11.75 -0.87 0.74
C LEU A 62 -13.07 -0.45 1.38
N ARG A 63 -13.35 -0.96 2.59
CA ARG A 63 -14.56 -0.67 3.35
C ARG A 63 -14.24 0.19 4.57
N PHE A 64 -15.02 1.24 4.79
CA PHE A 64 -14.92 2.12 5.95
C PHE A 64 -15.98 1.77 7.01
N PRO A 65 -15.78 2.15 8.28
CA PRO A 65 -16.72 1.86 9.37
C PRO A 65 -18.13 2.44 9.17
N ASP A 66 -18.26 3.52 8.38
CA ASP A 66 -19.54 4.14 8.02
C ASP A 66 -20.32 3.34 6.95
N GLY A 67 -19.77 2.21 6.48
CA GLY A 67 -20.35 1.37 5.44
C GLY A 67 -19.93 1.76 4.03
N THR A 68 -19.21 2.87 3.85
CA THR A 68 -18.69 3.28 2.54
C THR A 68 -17.73 2.22 2.01
N ALA A 69 -17.89 1.82 0.76
CA ALA A 69 -17.01 0.87 0.08
C ALA A 69 -16.51 1.43 -1.24
N VAL A 70 -15.21 1.35 -1.48
CA VAL A 70 -14.55 1.89 -2.67
C VAL A 70 -13.64 0.86 -3.31
N SER A 71 -13.47 0.97 -4.63
CA SER A 71 -12.57 0.11 -5.40
C SER A 71 -11.13 0.60 -5.27
N VAL A 72 -10.20 -0.35 -5.09
CA VAL A 72 -8.75 -0.14 -5.08
C VAL A 72 -8.14 -1.09 -6.11
N THR A 73 -7.39 -0.57 -7.07
CA THR A 73 -6.73 -1.41 -8.09
C THR A 73 -5.22 -1.21 -8.07
N ASP A 74 -4.43 -2.26 -7.83
CA ASP A 74 -2.97 -2.23 -7.99
C ASP A 74 -2.57 -2.52 -9.44
N GLU A 75 -1.91 -1.57 -10.10
CA GLU A 75 -1.45 -1.62 -11.49
C GLU A 75 -2.55 -1.66 -12.57
N LYS A 76 -2.24 -1.11 -13.75
CA LYS A 76 -3.08 -1.32 -14.94
C LYS A 76 -2.89 -2.75 -15.46
N ARG A 77 -4.00 -3.44 -15.76
CA ARG A 77 -4.02 -4.72 -16.50
C ARG A 77 -3.19 -4.54 -17.79
N HIS A 78 -2.15 -5.35 -17.98
CA HIS A 78 -1.19 -5.30 -19.10
C HIS A 78 -0.13 -4.18 -19.10
N GLY A 79 0.03 -3.42 -18.01
CA GLY A 79 1.11 -2.45 -17.86
C GLY A 79 2.49 -3.11 -17.74
N MET A 80 3.52 -2.57 -18.40
CA MET A 80 4.87 -3.13 -18.37
C MET A 80 5.47 -3.06 -16.94
N ARG A 81 5.86 -4.24 -16.44
CA ARG A 81 6.16 -4.69 -15.04
C ARG A 81 7.03 -3.82 -14.10
N ARG A 82 7.58 -2.67 -14.51
CA ARG A 82 8.63 -1.98 -13.71
C ARG A 82 8.59 -0.46 -13.61
N ARG A 83 7.92 0.26 -14.51
CA ARG A 83 8.09 1.73 -14.58
C ARG A 83 6.88 2.54 -14.17
N ASN A 84 5.68 1.95 -14.11
CA ASN A 84 4.46 2.69 -13.80
C ASN A 84 3.49 1.77 -13.03
N LYS A 85 3.81 1.41 -11.78
CA LYS A 85 2.70 0.96 -10.92
C LYS A 85 1.82 2.18 -10.68
N LEU A 86 0.53 2.01 -10.90
CA LEU A 86 -0.49 3.03 -10.69
C LEU A 86 -1.56 2.38 -9.84
N CYS A 87 -1.86 2.98 -8.69
CA CYS A 87 -3.05 2.66 -7.92
C CYS A 87 -3.90 3.91 -7.78
N GLU A 88 -5.21 3.73 -7.93
CA GLU A 88 -6.20 4.80 -7.85
C GLU A 88 -7.24 4.41 -6.82
N VAL A 89 -7.62 5.37 -5.96
CA VAL A 89 -8.66 5.21 -4.94
C VAL A 89 -9.53 6.47 -4.99
N ALA A 90 -10.83 6.31 -5.19
CA ALA A 90 -11.78 7.42 -5.12
C ALA A 90 -12.67 7.23 -3.88
N VAL A 91 -12.62 8.16 -2.93
CA VAL A 91 -13.38 8.08 -1.66
C VAL A 91 -13.77 9.47 -1.19
N ALA A 92 -15.02 9.62 -0.73
CA ALA A 92 -15.55 10.89 -0.19
C ALA A 92 -15.31 12.11 -1.11
N GLY A 93 -15.45 11.93 -2.42
CA GLY A 93 -15.23 12.99 -3.42
C GLY A 93 -13.76 13.32 -3.72
N ARG A 94 -12.81 12.60 -3.13
CA ARG A 94 -11.37 12.77 -3.33
C ARG A 94 -10.81 11.66 -4.20
N HIS A 95 -9.88 12.01 -5.09
CA HIS A 95 -9.20 11.09 -5.97
C HIS A 95 -7.73 10.96 -5.57
N TYR A 96 -7.38 9.81 -5.01
CA TYR A 96 -6.02 9.48 -4.66
C TYR A 96 -5.35 8.71 -5.79
N ARG A 97 -4.10 9.07 -6.05
CA ARG A 97 -3.29 8.49 -7.11
C ARG A 97 -1.90 8.18 -6.61
N PHE A 98 -1.52 6.92 -6.70
CA PHE A 98 -0.22 6.41 -6.31
C PHE A 98 0.57 6.03 -7.54
N GLU A 99 1.60 6.82 -7.85
CA GLU A 99 2.42 6.63 -9.03
C GLU A 99 3.83 6.20 -8.67
N HIS A 100 4.23 5.04 -9.16
CA HIS A 100 5.57 4.51 -8.97
C HIS A 100 6.34 4.70 -10.27
N SER A 101 7.20 5.71 -10.30
CA SER A 101 8.05 6.01 -11.47
C SER A 101 9.28 5.10 -11.56
N SER A 102 9.64 4.43 -10.47
CA SER A 102 10.67 3.38 -10.45
C SER A 102 10.60 2.53 -9.18
N GLY A 103 11.40 1.48 -9.10
CA GLY A 103 11.60 0.73 -7.85
C GLY A 103 12.27 1.50 -6.71
N ARG A 104 12.52 2.80 -6.86
CA ARG A 104 13.14 3.67 -5.86
C ARG A 104 12.39 5.00 -5.66
N LYS A 105 11.34 5.24 -6.44
CA LYS A 105 10.62 6.51 -6.45
C LYS A 105 9.14 6.25 -6.60
N ALA A 106 8.35 6.81 -5.69
CA ALA A 106 6.90 6.81 -5.80
C ALA A 106 6.30 8.09 -5.20
N VAL A 107 5.14 8.48 -5.69
CA VAL A 107 4.44 9.70 -5.27
C VAL A 107 2.99 9.35 -4.99
N ALA A 108 2.48 9.83 -3.86
CA ALA A 108 1.07 9.81 -3.53
C ALA A 108 0.48 11.21 -3.72
N ARG A 109 -0.61 11.29 -4.48
CA ARG A 109 -1.35 12.52 -4.73
C ARG A 109 -2.81 12.38 -4.32
N ARG A 110 -3.42 13.48 -3.89
CA ARG A 110 -4.87 13.66 -3.71
C ARG A 110 -5.31 14.81 -4.60
N ASP A 111 -6.22 14.57 -5.53
CA ASP A 111 -6.79 15.58 -6.44
C ASP A 111 -5.71 16.37 -7.21
N GLY A 112 -4.56 15.73 -7.46
CA GLY A 112 -3.39 16.35 -8.10
C GLY A 112 -2.34 16.92 -7.14
N ASP A 113 -2.70 17.17 -5.88
CA ASP A 113 -1.78 17.66 -4.85
C ASP A 113 -0.94 16.53 -4.27
N GLU A 114 0.37 16.73 -4.19
CA GLU A 114 1.30 15.75 -3.60
C GLU A 114 1.16 15.70 -2.07
N LEU A 115 0.76 14.54 -1.55
CA LEU A 115 0.67 14.26 -0.11
C LEU A 115 1.99 13.70 0.44
N ALA A 116 2.57 12.74 -0.28
CA ALA A 116 3.78 12.06 0.15
C ALA A 116 4.63 11.65 -1.05
N ARG A 117 5.94 11.63 -0.82
CA ARG A 117 6.91 11.15 -1.78
C ARG A 117 7.85 10.18 -1.12
N TYR A 118 8.06 9.07 -1.81
CA TYR A 118 9.03 8.05 -1.47
C TYR A 118 10.24 8.18 -2.40
N VAL A 119 11.43 8.39 -1.83
CA VAL A 119 12.70 8.31 -2.56
C VAL A 119 13.68 7.45 -1.79
N ARG A 120 14.20 6.41 -2.45
CA ARG A 120 15.36 5.66 -1.96
C ARG A 120 16.64 6.23 -2.56
N ALA A 121 17.55 6.68 -1.69
CA ALA A 121 18.86 7.20 -2.11
C ALA A 121 19.70 6.13 -2.84
N ARG A 122 20.61 6.58 -3.71
CA ARG A 122 21.56 5.68 -4.40
C ARG A 122 22.67 5.32 -3.42
N GLY A 123 22.85 4.02 -3.15
CA GLY A 123 24.03 3.51 -2.43
C GLY A 123 23.98 3.60 -0.90
N LEU A 124 23.03 4.32 -0.32
CA LEU A 124 22.79 4.35 1.13
C LEU A 124 21.53 3.54 1.46
N ARG A 125 21.56 2.81 2.57
CA ARG A 125 20.39 2.18 3.24
C ARG A 125 19.41 3.22 3.84
N ALA A 126 19.46 4.45 3.33
CA ALA A 126 18.63 5.55 3.80
C ALA A 126 17.39 5.67 2.90
N ILE A 127 16.23 5.68 3.54
CA ILE A 127 14.95 5.95 2.90
C ILE A 127 14.52 7.35 3.29
N GLU A 128 14.18 8.16 2.29
CA GLU A 128 13.54 9.45 2.51
C GLU A 128 12.05 9.32 2.14
N VAL A 129 11.20 9.37 3.15
CA VAL A 129 9.76 9.57 2.98
C VAL A 129 9.47 11.02 3.37
N SER A 130 9.31 11.88 2.37
CA SER A 130 8.90 13.26 2.62
C SER A 130 7.38 13.35 2.55
N ARG A 131 6.73 13.57 3.70
CA ARG A 131 5.33 14.00 3.75
C ARG A 131 5.30 15.51 3.49
N LYS A 132 4.48 15.96 2.55
CA LYS A 132 4.36 17.40 2.27
C LYS A 132 3.43 17.99 3.33
N GLY A 133 3.97 18.82 4.22
CA GLY A 133 3.22 19.40 5.36
C GLY A 133 2.20 20.47 4.99
N SER A 134 1.84 20.64 3.71
CA SER A 134 0.99 21.75 3.23
C SER A 134 -0.52 21.52 3.41
N SER A 135 -0.95 20.33 3.84
CA SER A 135 -2.32 20.10 4.29
C SER A 135 -2.28 19.20 5.51
N ALA A 136 -2.99 19.56 6.59
CA ALA A 136 -3.26 18.62 7.67
C ALA A 136 -3.90 17.37 7.04
N THR A 137 -3.20 16.25 7.09
CA THR A 137 -3.75 14.97 6.64
C THR A 137 -4.85 14.58 7.63
N ASP A 138 -6.00 14.18 7.11
CA ASP A 138 -7.06 13.62 7.94
C ASP A 138 -7.02 12.09 7.95
N ASP A 139 -8.00 11.48 8.64
CA ASP A 139 -8.07 10.03 8.81
C ASP A 139 -8.21 9.28 7.47
N ILE A 140 -8.87 9.87 6.46
CA ILE A 140 -8.99 9.27 5.13
C ILE A 140 -7.63 9.31 4.43
N ASP A 141 -6.93 10.45 4.50
CA ASP A 141 -5.60 10.59 3.93
C ASP A 141 -4.63 9.56 4.53
N GLU A 142 -4.61 9.40 5.87
CA GLU A 142 -3.73 8.44 6.55
C GLU A 142 -4.09 6.98 6.23
N CYS A 143 -5.38 6.65 6.11
CA CYS A 143 -5.83 5.34 5.64
C CYS A 143 -5.29 5.00 4.25
N VAL A 144 -5.48 5.93 3.32
CA VAL A 144 -5.14 5.74 1.91
C VAL A 144 -3.61 5.73 1.76
N LEU A 145 -2.88 6.56 2.48
CA LEU A 145 -1.41 6.50 2.55
C LEU A 145 -0.89 5.18 3.16
N THR A 146 -1.61 4.61 4.12
CA THR A 146 -1.26 3.29 4.69
C THR A 146 -1.37 2.18 3.65
N LEU A 147 -2.43 2.20 2.81
CA LEU A 147 -2.56 1.26 1.68
C LEU A 147 -1.38 1.36 0.72
N PHE A 148 -1.02 2.59 0.34
CA PHE A 148 0.10 2.85 -0.54
C PHE A 148 1.41 2.27 0.02
N GLN A 149 1.66 2.47 1.31
CA GLN A 149 2.90 2.07 1.94
C GLN A 149 2.99 0.56 2.22
N LYS A 150 1.87 -0.09 2.58
CA LYS A 150 1.88 -1.44 3.14
C LYS A 150 1.32 -2.52 2.20
N VAL A 151 0.47 -2.14 1.24
CA VAL A 151 -0.21 -3.10 0.34
C VAL A 151 0.22 -2.91 -1.12
N ILE A 152 0.22 -1.67 -1.62
CA ILE A 152 0.57 -1.36 -3.02
C ILE A 152 2.09 -1.36 -3.25
N LEU A 153 2.86 -1.14 -2.17
CA LEU A 153 4.30 -1.30 -1.98
C LEU A 153 5.19 -0.95 -3.20
N PRO A 154 5.92 0.18 -3.17
CA PRO A 154 6.96 0.47 -4.14
C PRO A 154 8.14 -0.50 -4.03
N GLY A 155 8.92 -0.67 -5.11
CA GLY A 155 10.30 -1.15 -4.99
C GLY A 155 10.58 -2.65 -5.06
N ARG A 156 11.65 -3.09 -4.38
CA ARG A 156 12.17 -4.48 -4.34
C ARG A 156 12.34 -4.88 -2.87
N GLU A 157 12.16 -6.16 -2.58
CA GLU A 157 12.33 -6.86 -1.29
C GLU A 157 13.26 -6.16 -0.26
N GLY A 158 14.54 -5.96 -0.58
CA GLY A 158 15.54 -5.36 0.34
C GLY A 158 15.52 -3.84 0.49
N ALA A 159 14.52 -3.13 -0.05
CA ALA A 159 14.35 -1.68 0.16
C ALA A 159 13.38 -1.33 1.30
N PHE A 160 12.59 -2.32 1.76
CA PHE A 160 11.43 -2.09 2.63
C PHE A 160 11.50 -2.79 3.98
N GLY A 161 12.31 -3.84 4.15
CA GLY A 161 12.61 -4.37 5.49
C GLY A 161 13.11 -3.27 6.44
N GLU A 162 13.91 -2.33 5.93
CA GLU A 162 14.41 -1.15 6.66
C GLU A 162 13.31 -0.12 7.00
N ILE A 163 12.27 0.00 6.15
CA ILE A 163 11.14 0.93 6.34
C ILE A 163 10.15 0.41 7.37
N MET A 164 9.83 -0.89 7.28
CA MET A 164 8.93 -1.52 8.24
C MET A 164 9.53 -1.45 9.64
N SER A 165 10.83 -1.72 9.79
CA SER A 165 11.54 -1.54 11.07
C SER A 165 11.54 -0.09 11.56
N ALA A 166 11.66 0.91 10.67
CA ALA A 166 11.66 2.32 11.07
C ALA A 166 10.28 2.86 11.47
N LEU A 167 9.20 2.21 11.04
CA LEU A 167 7.80 2.59 11.33
C LEU A 167 7.15 1.71 12.41
N SER A 168 7.91 0.76 12.96
CA SER A 168 7.52 -0.05 14.11
C SER A 168 7.86 0.64 15.45
N ILE A 169 8.16 1.94 15.42
CA ILE A 169 8.34 2.79 16.60
C ILE A 169 7.06 3.57 16.83
#